data_AF-A0A966NYE1-F1
#
_entry.id   AF-A0A966NYE1-F1
#
_cell.length_a   1.000
_cell.length_b   1.000
_cell.length_c   1.000
_cell.angle_alpha   90.00
_cell.angle_beta   90.00
_cell.angle_gamma   90.00
#
_symmetry.space_group_name_H-M   'P 1'
#
loop_
_entity.id
_entity.type
_entity.pdbx_description
1 polymer ?
#
loop_
_entity_poly.entity_id
_entity_poly.type
_entity_poly.pdbx_seq_one_letter_code
_entity_poly.pdbx_strand_id
1 'polypeptide(L)'
;MGRIAYDEFSMFAENIAEYSLTASAQPVVSRVTTVLADGRKVSALKWGLESPRLVLVHGTAQNAHTWDTVALALGIPLLAIDLPGHGHSDWRPDTAYTPQTLASDIAPVIAEHAPDAIAIVGMSLGGLTCLALAHGNPSLVRNLVMVDITPGVTSKKAKAVLDFINGPQSFASFEDLLARTKEHNPTRSESSLRRG
;
A
#
# COMPACT_ATOMS: atom_id res chain seq x y z
N MET A 1 6.32 13.83 -26.85
CA MET A 1 5.99 14.44 -25.54
C MET A 1 7.19 14.20 -24.64
N GLY A 2 7.92 15.24 -24.23
CA GLY A 2 9.10 15.09 -23.39
C GLY A 2 8.71 14.61 -22.00
N ARG A 3 9.36 13.56 -21.48
CA ARG A 3 9.21 13.18 -20.07
C ARG A 3 9.77 14.31 -19.21
N ILE A 4 8.96 14.83 -18.28
CA ILE A 4 9.41 15.76 -17.26
C ILE A 4 10.42 15.00 -16.38
N ALA A 5 11.57 15.62 -16.08
CA ALA A 5 12.50 15.07 -15.12
C ALA A 5 11.82 15.05 -13.74
N TYR A 6 11.65 13.86 -13.18
CA TYR A 6 11.03 13.63 -11.88
C TYR A 6 12.09 13.05 -10.95
N ASP A 7 12.42 13.79 -9.89
CA ASP A 7 13.19 13.27 -8.77
C ASP A 7 12.22 12.65 -7.76
N GLU A 8 12.18 11.33 -7.77
CA GLU A 8 11.32 10.48 -6.95
C GLU A 8 11.41 10.77 -5.45
N PHE A 9 12.55 11.28 -4.98
CA PHE A 9 12.85 11.46 -3.56
C PHE A 9 12.93 12.93 -3.14
N SER A 10 12.58 13.85 -4.04
CA SER A 10 12.66 15.30 -3.79
C SER A 10 11.64 15.83 -2.77
N MET A 11 10.53 15.13 -2.57
CA MET A 11 9.36 15.64 -1.82
C MET A 11 9.40 15.38 -0.31
N PHE A 12 10.44 14.73 0.22
CA PHE A 12 10.47 14.38 1.66
C PHE A 12 10.51 15.59 2.58
N ALA A 13 11.19 16.67 2.19
CA ALA A 13 11.24 17.89 2.99
C ALA A 13 9.83 18.51 3.19
N GLU A 14 8.98 18.48 2.17
CA GLU A 14 7.59 18.94 2.25
C GLU A 14 6.78 18.05 3.18
N ASN A 15 6.92 16.72 3.05
CA ASN A 15 6.23 15.75 3.91
C ASN A 15 6.62 15.93 5.40
N ILE A 16 7.92 16.14 5.67
CA ILE A 16 8.41 16.42 7.03
C ILE A 16 7.80 17.70 7.60
N ALA A 17 7.75 18.77 6.80
CA ALA A 17 7.20 20.05 7.21
C ALA A 17 5.69 19.96 7.47
N GLU A 18 4.93 19.32 6.58
CA GLU A 18 3.47 19.15 6.69
C GLU A 18 3.07 18.46 8.00
N TYR A 19 3.77 17.38 8.36
CA TYR A 19 3.46 16.58 9.55
C TYR A 19 4.34 16.90 10.77
N SER A 20 5.18 17.95 10.68
CA SER A 20 6.11 18.35 11.75
C SER A 20 6.97 17.19 12.28
N LEU A 21 7.48 16.34 11.38
CA LEU A 21 8.23 15.14 11.74
C LEU A 21 9.64 15.48 12.23
N THR A 22 10.13 14.72 13.21
CA THR A 22 11.54 14.78 13.64
C THR A 22 12.36 13.79 12.81
N ALA A 23 12.47 14.03 11.50
CA ALA A 23 13.19 13.17 10.55
C ALA A 23 14.28 13.95 9.81
N SER A 24 15.28 13.24 9.27
CA SER A 24 16.28 13.85 8.37
C SER A 24 15.60 14.36 7.11
N ALA A 25 15.94 15.57 6.67
CA ALA A 25 15.52 16.11 5.37
C ALA A 25 16.09 15.33 4.17
N GLN A 26 17.10 14.50 4.42
CA GLN A 26 17.70 13.58 3.44
C GLN A 26 17.66 12.17 4.03
N PRO A 27 16.51 11.48 3.99
CA PRO A 27 16.45 10.09 4.39
C PRO A 27 17.25 9.22 3.42
N VAL A 28 17.86 8.16 3.94
CA VAL A 28 18.48 7.14 3.09
C VAL A 28 17.37 6.23 2.58
N VAL A 29 17.04 6.35 1.30
CA VAL A 29 16.10 5.49 0.61
C VAL A 29 16.61 5.16 -0.78
N SER A 30 16.37 3.93 -1.23
CA SER A 30 16.70 3.52 -2.59
C SER A 30 15.65 2.57 -3.13
N ARG A 31 15.50 2.58 -4.45
CA ARG A 31 14.65 1.62 -5.16
C ARG A 31 15.41 0.31 -5.37
N VAL A 32 14.79 -0.79 -4.98
CA VAL A 32 15.26 -2.16 -5.23
C VAL A 32 14.26 -2.89 -6.13
N THR A 33 14.71 -3.95 -6.78
CA THR A 33 13.89 -4.74 -7.70
C THR A 33 14.30 -6.19 -7.64
N THR A 34 13.32 -7.05 -7.40
CA THR A 34 13.48 -8.51 -7.51
C THR A 34 12.90 -8.95 -8.84
N VAL A 35 13.63 -9.81 -9.57
CA VAL A 35 13.14 -10.47 -10.77
C VAL A 35 12.52 -11.81 -10.35
N LEU A 36 11.23 -11.97 -10.64
CA LEU A 36 10.49 -13.20 -10.35
C LEU A 36 10.88 -14.32 -11.34
N ALA A 37 10.51 -15.56 -11.01
CA ALA A 37 10.82 -16.74 -11.82
C ALA A 37 10.27 -16.67 -13.26
N ASP A 38 9.19 -15.92 -13.47
CA ASP A 38 8.59 -15.68 -14.79
C ASP A 38 9.12 -14.42 -15.50
N GLY A 39 10.17 -13.80 -14.95
CA GLY A 39 10.84 -12.64 -15.52
C GLY A 39 10.21 -11.28 -15.18
N ARG A 40 9.04 -11.26 -14.54
CA ARG A 40 8.43 -10.01 -14.06
C ARG A 40 9.28 -9.38 -12.97
N LYS A 41 9.28 -8.06 -12.91
CA LYS A 41 9.97 -7.27 -11.90
C LYS A 41 8.99 -6.79 -10.84
N VAL A 42 9.34 -6.99 -9.57
CA VAL A 42 8.62 -6.38 -8.45
C VAL A 42 9.57 -5.41 -7.76
N SER A 43 9.15 -4.15 -7.67
CA SER A 43 9.93 -3.08 -7.08
C SER A 43 9.55 -2.81 -5.63
N ALA A 44 10.49 -2.29 -4.85
CA ALA A 44 10.25 -1.78 -3.52
C ALA A 44 11.15 -0.58 -3.21
N LEU A 45 10.76 0.23 -2.25
CA LEU A 45 11.59 1.24 -1.61
C LEU A 45 12.22 0.66 -0.35
N LYS A 46 13.55 0.60 -0.32
CA LYS A 46 14.33 0.21 0.85
C LYS A 46 14.78 1.46 1.59
N TRP A 47 14.34 1.57 2.84
CA TRP A 47 14.66 2.67 3.74
C TRP A 47 15.76 2.24 4.72
N GLY A 48 16.75 3.09 4.92
CA GLY A 48 17.91 2.85 5.77
C GLY A 48 19.00 1.99 5.11
N LEU A 49 20.16 1.93 5.76
CA LEU A 49 21.33 1.15 5.30
C LEU A 49 21.31 -0.30 5.81
N GLU A 50 20.63 -0.54 6.94
CA GLU A 50 20.58 -1.85 7.58
C GLU A 50 19.51 -2.77 6.95
N SER A 51 19.37 -3.98 7.49
CA SER A 51 18.32 -4.91 7.10
C SER A 51 16.94 -4.37 7.54
N PRO A 52 15.94 -4.33 6.64
CA PRO A 52 14.58 -3.91 6.97
C PRO A 52 14.00 -4.66 8.16
N ARG A 53 13.51 -3.90 9.14
CA ARG A 53 12.79 -4.42 10.31
C ARG A 53 11.29 -4.57 10.03
N LEU A 54 10.75 -3.77 9.13
CA LEU A 54 9.34 -3.80 8.72
C LEU A 54 9.20 -3.98 7.22
N VAL A 55 8.15 -4.67 6.81
CA VAL A 55 7.65 -4.70 5.42
C VAL A 55 6.30 -4.00 5.36
N LEU A 56 6.13 -3.06 4.44
CA LEU A 56 4.91 -2.27 4.26
C LEU A 56 4.29 -2.57 2.89
N VAL A 57 3.00 -2.89 2.87
CA VAL A 57 2.26 -3.29 1.66
C VAL A 57 1.01 -2.42 1.51
N HIS A 58 0.96 -1.64 0.43
CA HIS A 58 -0.10 -0.68 0.16
C HIS A 58 -1.42 -1.34 -0.31
N GLY A 59 -2.51 -0.57 -0.37
CA GLY A 59 -3.82 -0.99 -0.89
C GLY A 59 -3.97 -0.80 -2.40
N THR A 60 -5.18 -1.04 -2.93
CA THR A 60 -5.47 -0.86 -4.36
C THR A 60 -5.25 0.60 -4.81
N ALA A 61 -4.77 0.80 -6.03
CA ALA A 61 -4.58 2.12 -6.65
C ALA A 61 -3.59 3.04 -5.90
N GLN A 62 -2.68 2.43 -5.14
CA GLN A 62 -1.60 3.09 -4.40
C GLN A 62 -0.23 2.58 -4.88
N ASN A 63 0.85 3.08 -4.28
CA ASN A 63 2.21 2.59 -4.49
C ASN A 63 3.03 2.70 -3.20
N ALA A 64 4.31 2.32 -3.22
CA ALA A 64 5.21 2.32 -2.07
C ALA A 64 5.30 3.68 -1.34
N HIS A 65 5.16 4.81 -2.05
CA HIS A 65 5.22 6.15 -1.47
C HIS A 65 4.07 6.51 -0.53
N THR A 66 2.99 5.70 -0.54
CA THR A 66 1.92 5.79 0.47
C THR A 66 2.47 5.70 1.90
N TRP A 67 3.62 5.06 2.06
CA TRP A 67 4.26 4.83 3.34
C TRP A 67 5.36 5.85 3.68
N ASP A 68 5.63 6.85 2.85
CA ASP A 68 6.73 7.79 3.06
C ASP A 68 6.64 8.50 4.42
N THR A 69 5.46 9.01 4.77
CA THR A 69 5.23 9.69 6.07
C THR A 69 5.44 8.72 7.24
N VAL A 70 5.03 7.47 7.09
CA VAL A 70 5.23 6.42 8.11
C VAL A 70 6.71 6.07 8.24
N ALA A 71 7.42 5.94 7.13
CA ALA A 71 8.85 5.64 7.11
C ALA A 71 9.67 6.76 7.76
N LEU A 72 9.37 8.01 7.41
CA LEU A 72 9.98 9.20 8.01
C LEU A 72 9.68 9.28 9.51
N ALA A 73 8.44 9.04 9.93
CA ALA A 73 8.05 9.11 11.34
C ALA A 73 8.67 8.01 12.19
N LEU A 74 8.83 6.80 11.65
CA LEU A 74 9.44 5.69 12.38
C LEU A 74 10.96 5.78 12.44
N GLY A 75 11.61 6.27 11.37
CA GLY A 75 13.07 6.44 11.33
C GLY A 75 13.86 5.12 11.48
N ILE A 76 13.24 3.98 11.18
CA ILE A 76 13.88 2.65 11.24
C ILE A 76 14.02 2.03 9.83
N PRO A 77 14.95 1.08 9.64
CA PRO A 77 15.05 0.35 8.38
C PRO A 77 13.74 -0.38 8.04
N LEU A 78 13.24 -0.20 6.82
CA LEU A 78 12.01 -0.85 6.36
C LEU A 78 11.99 -1.02 4.83
N LEU A 79 11.05 -1.84 4.35
CA LEU A 79 10.83 -2.12 2.94
C LEU A 79 9.38 -1.81 2.59
N ALA A 80 9.13 -0.87 1.68
CA ALA A 80 7.78 -0.59 1.15
C ALA A 80 7.66 -1.16 -0.27
N ILE A 81 6.77 -2.13 -0.46
CA ILE A 81 6.66 -2.88 -1.72
C ILE A 81 5.64 -2.21 -2.65
N ASP A 82 6.00 -2.04 -3.92
CA ASP A 82 5.05 -1.78 -4.99
C ASP A 82 4.40 -3.11 -5.39
N LEU A 83 3.11 -3.30 -5.13
CA LEU A 83 2.39 -4.50 -5.57
C LEU A 83 2.45 -4.60 -7.12
N PRO A 84 2.43 -5.82 -7.69
CA PRO A 84 2.29 -6.02 -9.14
C PRO A 84 1.22 -5.12 -9.76
N GLY A 85 1.53 -4.50 -10.90
CA GLY A 85 0.68 -3.51 -11.58
C GLY A 85 0.64 -2.12 -10.94
N HIS A 86 1.47 -1.84 -9.94
CA HIS A 86 1.53 -0.54 -9.27
C HIS A 86 2.98 -0.02 -9.22
N GLY A 87 3.13 1.29 -9.08
CA GLY A 87 4.45 1.95 -8.98
C GLY A 87 5.39 1.52 -10.11
N HIS A 88 6.53 0.94 -9.73
CA HIS A 88 7.55 0.45 -10.67
C HIS A 88 7.53 -1.07 -10.84
N SER A 89 6.52 -1.77 -10.32
CA SER A 89 6.35 -3.20 -10.51
C SER A 89 5.64 -3.50 -11.83
N ASP A 90 6.08 -4.56 -12.49
CA ASP A 90 5.47 -5.04 -13.72
C ASP A 90 4.01 -5.44 -13.49
N TRP A 91 3.20 -5.28 -14.55
CA TRP A 91 1.84 -5.77 -14.59
C TRP A 91 1.83 -7.28 -14.79
N ARG A 92 0.83 -7.95 -14.22
CA ARG A 92 0.58 -9.35 -14.50
C ARG A 92 -0.12 -9.52 -15.85
N PRO A 93 0.41 -10.36 -16.76
CA PRO A 93 -0.22 -10.60 -18.06
C PRO A 93 -1.54 -11.37 -17.94
N ASP A 94 -1.71 -12.18 -16.89
CA ASP A 94 -2.93 -12.93 -16.61
C ASP A 94 -4.02 -12.11 -15.88
N THR A 95 -3.73 -10.85 -15.55
CA THR A 95 -4.61 -9.94 -14.80
C THR A 95 -5.08 -10.46 -13.43
N ALA A 96 -4.43 -11.49 -12.89
CA ALA A 96 -4.82 -12.13 -11.64
C ALA A 96 -4.22 -11.40 -10.43
N TYR A 97 -4.95 -10.41 -9.89
CA TYR A 97 -4.52 -9.63 -8.72
C TYR A 97 -5.20 -10.09 -7.42
N THR A 98 -5.39 -11.41 -7.26
CA THR A 98 -5.95 -11.95 -6.01
C THR A 98 -4.94 -11.81 -4.87
N PRO A 99 -5.37 -11.69 -3.60
CA PRO A 99 -4.45 -11.64 -2.46
C PRO A 99 -3.42 -12.77 -2.43
N GLN A 100 -3.82 -13.99 -2.80
CA GLN A 100 -2.96 -15.17 -2.86
C GLN A 100 -1.93 -15.04 -3.98
N THR A 101 -2.35 -14.60 -5.17
CA THR A 101 -1.44 -14.37 -6.29
C THR A 101 -0.42 -13.29 -5.96
N LEU A 102 -0.87 -12.18 -5.36
CA LEU A 102 0.01 -11.10 -4.93
C LEU A 102 0.97 -11.55 -3.81
N ALA A 103 0.52 -12.41 -2.89
CA ALA A 103 1.36 -12.94 -1.82
C ALA A 103 2.51 -13.77 -2.37
N SER A 104 2.24 -14.61 -3.37
CA SER A 104 3.27 -15.38 -4.07
C SER A 104 4.28 -14.49 -4.80
N ASP A 105 3.85 -13.36 -5.35
CA ASP A 105 4.74 -12.43 -6.05
C ASP A 105 5.63 -11.62 -5.09
N ILE A 106 5.13 -11.25 -3.90
CA ILE A 106 5.93 -10.47 -2.93
C ILE A 106 6.82 -11.33 -2.03
N ALA A 107 6.56 -12.63 -1.91
CA ALA A 107 7.34 -13.52 -1.06
C ALA A 107 8.84 -13.55 -1.42
N PRO A 108 9.24 -13.66 -2.71
CA PRO A 108 10.66 -13.57 -3.10
C PRO A 108 11.29 -12.23 -2.76
N VAL A 109 10.55 -11.13 -2.90
CA VAL A 109 11.02 -9.77 -2.57
C VAL A 109 11.35 -9.65 -1.09
N ILE A 110 10.46 -10.18 -0.23
CA ILE A 110 10.64 -10.17 1.22
C ILE A 110 11.81 -11.09 1.61
N ALA A 111 11.90 -12.28 1.04
CA ALA A 111 13.00 -13.20 1.31
C ALA A 111 14.37 -12.62 0.92
N GLU A 112 14.43 -11.87 -0.19
CA GLU A 112 15.66 -11.26 -0.69
C GLU A 112 16.07 -10.02 0.13
N HIS A 113 15.12 -9.14 0.44
CA HIS A 113 15.44 -7.81 0.96
C HIS A 113 15.12 -7.62 2.44
N ALA A 114 14.24 -8.43 3.03
CA ALA A 114 13.78 -8.30 4.41
C ALA A 114 13.55 -9.66 5.11
N PRO A 115 14.49 -10.64 5.01
CA PRO A 115 14.29 -11.99 5.55
C PRO A 115 14.10 -11.98 7.08
N ASP A 116 14.62 -10.94 7.73
CA ASP A 116 14.57 -10.74 9.17
C ASP A 116 13.59 -9.66 9.63
N ALA A 117 12.62 -9.30 8.80
CA ALA A 117 11.54 -8.42 9.23
C ALA A 117 10.84 -8.97 10.48
N ILE A 118 10.63 -8.12 11.47
CA ILE A 118 9.94 -8.47 12.71
C ILE A 118 8.42 -8.36 12.56
N ALA A 119 7.96 -7.56 11.61
CA ALA A 119 6.55 -7.42 11.30
C ALA A 119 6.33 -7.01 9.85
N ILE A 120 5.14 -7.31 9.37
CA ILE A 120 4.60 -6.93 8.08
C ILE A 120 3.30 -6.15 8.32
N VAL A 121 3.17 -5.01 7.66
CA VAL A 121 2.06 -4.08 7.78
C VAL A 121 1.38 -4.00 6.42
N GLY A 122 0.08 -4.29 6.38
CA GLY A 122 -0.69 -4.25 5.13
C GLY A 122 -1.95 -3.40 5.25
N MET A 123 -2.18 -2.56 4.25
CA MET A 123 -3.38 -1.73 4.13
C MET A 123 -4.34 -2.30 3.07
N SER A 124 -5.63 -2.45 3.39
CA SER A 124 -6.66 -2.88 2.43
C SER A 124 -6.27 -4.13 1.61
N LEU A 125 -6.09 -4.03 0.28
CA LEU A 125 -5.59 -5.14 -0.55
C LEU A 125 -4.25 -5.69 -0.01
N GLY A 126 -3.33 -4.82 0.39
CA GLY A 126 -2.05 -5.19 0.96
C GLY A 126 -2.19 -6.04 2.21
N GLY A 127 -3.11 -5.73 3.13
CA GLY A 127 -3.27 -6.57 4.32
C GLY A 127 -3.96 -7.91 4.05
N LEU A 128 -4.84 -8.01 3.05
CA LEU A 128 -5.35 -9.31 2.58
C LEU A 128 -4.20 -10.14 1.97
N THR A 129 -3.33 -9.50 1.20
CA THR A 129 -2.11 -10.11 0.65
C THR A 129 -1.17 -10.57 1.77
N CYS A 130 -0.96 -9.76 2.80
CA CYS A 130 -0.14 -10.12 3.97
C CYS A 130 -0.73 -11.30 4.74
N LEU A 131 -2.06 -11.35 4.88
CA LEU A 131 -2.75 -12.47 5.50
C LEU A 131 -2.60 -13.76 4.68
N ALA A 132 -2.74 -13.68 3.35
CA ALA A 132 -2.49 -14.81 2.47
C ALA A 132 -1.01 -15.26 2.51
N LEU A 133 -0.07 -14.32 2.62
CA LEU A 133 1.35 -14.61 2.81
C LEU A 133 1.61 -15.32 4.14
N ALA A 134 0.98 -14.89 5.23
CA ALA A 134 1.11 -15.55 6.54
C ALA A 134 0.62 -17.01 6.50
N HIS A 135 -0.39 -17.29 5.67
CA HIS A 135 -0.88 -18.65 5.46
C HIS A 135 0.06 -19.50 4.59
N GLY A 136 0.55 -18.96 3.47
CA GLY A 136 1.37 -19.71 2.51
C GLY A 136 2.86 -19.79 2.84
N ASN A 137 3.40 -18.77 3.51
CA ASN A 137 4.82 -18.62 3.86
C ASN A 137 4.97 -18.06 5.29
N PRO A 138 4.51 -18.78 6.33
CA PRO A 138 4.51 -18.28 7.72
C PRO A 138 5.90 -17.90 8.24
N SER A 139 6.98 -18.48 7.70
CA SER A 139 8.36 -18.12 8.07
C SER A 139 8.73 -16.67 7.74
N LEU A 140 8.05 -16.06 6.76
CA LEU A 140 8.26 -14.67 6.37
C LEU A 140 7.38 -13.68 7.17
N VAL A 141 6.48 -14.18 8.02
CA VAL A 141 5.49 -13.36 8.74
C VAL A 141 5.53 -13.66 10.23
N ARG A 142 6.38 -12.91 10.96
CA ARG A 142 6.49 -13.04 12.43
C ARG A 142 5.37 -12.34 13.18
N ASN A 143 4.98 -11.15 12.71
CA ASN A 143 3.86 -10.38 13.22
C ASN A 143 3.14 -9.71 12.04
N LEU A 144 1.80 -9.66 12.09
CA LEU A 144 0.97 -9.02 11.07
C LEU A 144 0.19 -7.86 11.67
N VAL A 145 0.34 -6.67 11.08
CA VAL A 145 -0.48 -5.49 11.36
C VAL A 145 -1.39 -5.23 10.16
N MET A 146 -2.70 -5.16 10.40
CA MET A 146 -3.69 -4.87 9.37
C MET A 146 -4.25 -3.46 9.55
N VAL A 147 -4.19 -2.67 8.50
CA VAL A 147 -4.70 -1.29 8.46
C VAL A 147 -5.95 -1.27 7.58
N ASP A 148 -7.06 -0.85 8.18
CA ASP A 148 -8.35 -0.65 7.50
C ASP A 148 -8.86 -1.89 6.72
N ILE A 149 -8.79 -3.05 7.38
CA ILE A 149 -9.27 -4.35 6.88
C ILE A 149 -10.18 -4.97 7.90
N THR A 150 -11.28 -5.55 7.43
CA THR A 150 -12.12 -6.43 8.25
C THR A 150 -11.86 -7.89 7.89
N PRO A 151 -11.89 -8.82 8.87
CA PRO A 151 -11.63 -10.26 8.64
C PRO A 151 -12.72 -10.97 7.82
N GLY A 152 -13.66 -10.22 7.22
CA GLY A 152 -14.74 -10.78 6.43
C GLY A 152 -15.30 -9.76 5.44
N VAL A 153 -14.87 -9.88 4.19
CA VAL A 153 -15.52 -9.24 3.05
C VAL A 153 -16.58 -10.22 2.53
N THR A 154 -17.82 -10.09 3.00
CA THR A 154 -18.94 -10.80 2.37
C THR A 154 -19.20 -10.18 1.00
N SER A 155 -19.75 -10.93 0.05
CA SER A 155 -20.21 -10.40 -1.25
C SER A 155 -21.10 -9.15 -1.08
N LYS A 156 -21.90 -9.12 -0.01
CA LYS A 156 -22.74 -7.97 0.38
C LYS A 156 -21.92 -6.75 0.84
N LYS A 157 -20.82 -6.94 1.58
CA LYS A 157 -19.91 -5.85 2.02
C LYS A 157 -19.01 -5.38 0.87
N ALA A 158 -18.55 -6.29 0.01
CA ALA A 158 -17.76 -5.96 -1.17
C ALA A 158 -18.57 -5.11 -2.15
N LYS A 159 -19.86 -5.44 -2.34
CA LYS A 159 -20.76 -4.74 -3.26
C LYS A 159 -20.85 -3.25 -2.96
N ALA A 160 -20.98 -2.84 -1.70
CA ALA A 160 -21.06 -1.42 -1.34
C ALA A 160 -19.79 -0.63 -1.74
N VAL A 161 -18.60 -1.23 -1.55
CA VAL A 161 -17.32 -0.63 -1.95
C VAL A 161 -17.16 -0.62 -3.47
N LEU A 162 -17.52 -1.72 -4.15
CA LEU A 162 -17.47 -1.83 -5.60
C LEU A 162 -18.45 -0.87 -6.29
N ASP A 163 -19.67 -0.73 -5.77
CA ASP A 163 -20.69 0.20 -6.30
C ASP A 163 -20.26 1.68 -6.10
N PHE A 164 -19.52 1.96 -5.03
CA PHE A 164 -18.91 3.27 -4.81
C PHE A 164 -17.78 3.53 -5.82
N ILE A 165 -16.83 2.61 -5.96
CA ILE A 165 -15.70 2.72 -6.91
C ILE A 165 -16.20 2.84 -8.36
N ASN A 166 -17.18 2.02 -8.75
CA ASN A 166 -17.75 2.02 -10.10
C ASN A 166 -18.82 3.11 -10.29
N GLY A 167 -19.00 3.98 -9.30
CA GLY A 167 -19.94 5.07 -9.34
C GLY A 167 -19.52 6.24 -10.23
N PRO A 168 -20.43 7.19 -10.48
CA PRO A 168 -20.09 8.49 -11.04
C PRO A 168 -18.89 9.12 -10.33
N GLN A 169 -17.89 9.50 -11.12
CA GLN A 169 -16.67 10.17 -10.68
C GLN A 169 -16.88 11.67 -10.45
N SER A 170 -18.03 12.20 -10.86
CA SER A 170 -18.43 13.60 -10.68
C SER A 170 -19.90 13.68 -10.27
N PHE A 171 -20.21 14.71 -9.50
CA PHE A 171 -21.55 14.97 -8.95
C PHE A 171 -21.98 16.39 -9.30
N ALA A 172 -23.28 16.61 -9.50
CA ALA A 172 -23.81 17.93 -9.84
C ALA A 172 -23.71 18.92 -8.67
N SER A 173 -23.67 18.41 -7.44
CA SER A 173 -23.50 19.22 -6.23
C SER A 173 -22.86 18.41 -5.08
N PHE A 174 -22.35 19.13 -4.06
CA PHE A 174 -21.90 18.50 -2.82
C PHE A 174 -23.02 17.77 -2.08
N GLU A 175 -24.26 18.25 -2.19
CA GLU A 175 -25.41 17.57 -1.57
C GLU A 175 -25.66 16.20 -2.20
N ASP A 176 -25.51 16.08 -3.53
CA ASP A 176 -25.66 14.80 -4.25
C ASP A 176 -24.57 13.80 -3.85
N LEU A 177 -23.33 14.28 -3.68
CA LEU A 177 -22.23 13.47 -3.15
C LEU A 177 -22.54 12.99 -1.73
N LEU A 178 -22.93 13.91 -0.84
CA LEU A 178 -23.21 13.60 0.57
C LEU A 178 -24.39 12.62 0.72
N ALA A 179 -25.45 12.79 -0.06
CA ALA A 179 -26.61 11.90 -0.06
C ALA A 179 -26.19 10.46 -0.42
N ARG A 180 -25.35 10.32 -1.46
CA ARG A 180 -24.82 9.02 -1.87
C ARG A 180 -23.86 8.42 -0.85
N THR A 181 -23.00 9.24 -0.26
CA THR A 181 -22.08 8.80 0.80
C THR A 181 -22.85 8.29 2.02
N LYS A 182 -23.97 8.94 2.41
CA LYS A 182 -24.88 8.45 3.46
C LYS A 182 -25.51 7.12 3.11
N GLU A 183 -25.99 6.95 1.88
CA GLU A 183 -26.56 5.70 1.39
C GLU A 183 -25.58 4.52 1.51
N HIS A 184 -24.30 4.76 1.19
CA HIS A 184 -23.26 3.72 1.22
C HIS A 184 -22.59 3.56 2.60
N ASN A 185 -22.83 4.47 3.54
CA ASN A 185 -22.27 4.44 4.90
C ASN A 185 -23.35 4.67 5.98
N PRO A 186 -24.40 3.83 6.05
CA PRO A 186 -25.57 4.09 6.89
C PRO A 186 -25.28 4.10 8.40
N THR A 187 -24.11 3.60 8.81
CA THR A 187 -23.66 3.57 10.21
C THR A 187 -22.83 4.79 10.61
N ARG A 188 -22.48 5.68 9.66
CA ARG A 188 -21.71 6.90 9.94
C ARG A 188 -22.65 8.10 10.08
N SER A 189 -22.35 8.97 11.04
CA SER A 189 -23.13 10.20 11.24
C SER A 189 -22.92 11.17 10.07
N GLU A 190 -23.94 11.97 9.76
CA GLU A 190 -23.84 13.02 8.73
C GLU A 190 -22.67 13.98 8.98
N SER A 191 -22.42 14.34 10.24
CA SER A 191 -21.28 15.20 10.60
C SER A 191 -19.93 14.55 10.31
N SER A 192 -19.83 13.22 10.41
CA SER A 192 -18.64 12.46 10.02
C SER A 192 -18.46 12.43 8.50
N LEU A 193 -19.56 12.30 7.75
CA LEU A 193 -19.56 12.19 6.29
C LEU A 193 -19.39 13.52 5.56
N ARG A 194 -19.72 14.66 6.20
CA ARG A 194 -19.48 16.00 5.63
C ARG A 194 -18.01 16.44 5.68
N ARG A 195 -17.18 15.78 6.50
CA ARG A 195 -15.77 16.17 6.73
C ARG A 195 -14.76 15.30 5.99
N GLY A 196 -15.15 14.11 5.55
CA GLY A 196 -14.30 13.19 4.78
C GLY A 196 -14.71 13.20 3.33
#